data_AF-A0A376YHM4-F1
#
_entry.id   AF-A0A376YHM4-F1
#
_cell.length_a   1.000
_cell.length_b   1.000
_cell.length_c   1.000
_cell.angle_alpha   90.00
_cell.angle_beta   90.00
_cell.angle_gamma   90.00
#
_symmetry.space_group_name_H-M   'P 1'
#
loop_
_entity.id
_entity.type
_entity.pdbx_description
1 polymer ?
#
loop_
_entity_poly.entity_id
_entity_poly.type
_entity_poly.pdbx_seq_one_letter_code
_entity_poly.pdbx_strand_id
1 'polypeptide(L)'
;MSEIVVSKFGGTSVADFDAMNRSADIVLSDANVRLVVLSASAGITNLLVALAEGLEPGEPIRKTRRYPQHPVCHSGTSALPERYP
;
A
#
# COMPACT_ATOMS: atom_id res chain seq x y z
N MET A 1 0.28 23.37 26.30
CA MET A 1 -0.27 22.20 25.57
C MET A 1 0.89 21.31 25.17
N SER A 2 0.77 20.00 25.31
CA SER A 2 1.76 19.06 24.78
C SER A 2 1.59 18.95 23.27
N GLU A 3 2.65 19.28 22.52
CA GLU A 3 2.68 19.10 21.07
C GLU A 3 2.75 17.60 20.74
N ILE A 4 1.92 17.15 19.80
CA ILE A 4 1.93 15.78 19.29
C ILE A 4 2.26 15.88 17.81
N VAL A 5 3.40 15.29 17.43
CA VAL A 5 3.79 15.12 16.03
C VAL A 5 3.37 13.73 15.57
N VAL A 6 2.82 13.69 14.35
CA VAL A 6 2.44 12.45 13.67
C VAL A 6 3.41 12.23 12.51
N SER A 7 4.13 11.12 12.53
CA SER A 7 5.00 10.72 11.42
C SER A 7 4.33 9.68 10.54
N LYS A 8 4.46 9.82 9.22
CA LYS A 8 3.93 8.86 8.25
C LYS A 8 5.05 8.29 7.38
N PHE A 9 5.10 6.96 7.27
CA PHE A 9 6.05 6.26 6.41
C PHE A 9 5.33 5.53 5.27
N GLY A 10 5.84 5.70 4.04
CA GLY A 10 5.33 5.00 2.85
C GLY A 10 5.92 3.60 2.71
N GLY A 11 5.43 2.81 1.76
CA GLY A 11 5.83 1.41 1.63
C GLY A 11 7.31 1.17 1.37
N THR A 12 8.03 2.11 0.74
CA THR A 12 9.49 2.02 0.54
C THR A 12 10.27 2.24 1.84
N SER A 13 9.76 3.09 2.73
CA SER A 13 10.34 3.33 4.05
C SER A 13 10.20 2.13 4.98
N VAL A 14 9.29 1.19 4.66
CA VAL A 14 9.06 -0.03 5.42
C VAL A 14 9.14 -1.28 4.53
N ALA A 15 9.92 -1.22 3.45
CA ALA A 15 9.98 -2.30 2.46
C ALA A 15 10.61 -3.58 2.99
N ASP A 16 11.61 -3.43 3.85
CA ASP A 16 12.43 -4.49 4.41
C ASP A 16 12.93 -4.08 5.81
N PHE A 17 13.65 -4.99 6.46
CA PHE A 17 14.18 -4.80 7.81
C PHE A 17 15.08 -3.54 7.92
N ASP A 18 15.98 -3.34 6.97
CA ASP A 18 16.92 -2.21 7.00
C ASP A 18 16.20 -0.88 6.79
N ALA A 19 15.19 -0.84 5.91
CA ALA A 19 14.35 0.32 5.71
C ALA A 19 13.55 0.69 6.97
N MET A 20 13.01 -0.31 7.68
CA MET A 20 12.30 -0.07 8.94
C MET A 20 13.22 0.48 10.03
N ASN A 21 14.46 0.00 10.14
CA ASN A 21 15.43 0.56 11.08
C ASN A 21 15.75 2.03 10.76
N ARG A 22 15.99 2.37 9.49
CA ARG A 22 16.16 3.78 9.09
C ARG A 22 14.92 4.64 9.39
N SER A 23 13.72 4.08 9.28
CA SER A 23 12.49 4.78 9.66
C SER A 23 12.36 4.96 11.17
N ALA A 24 12.79 3.97 11.97
CA ALA A 24 12.84 4.06 13.42
C ALA A 24 13.83 5.14 13.87
N ASP A 25 14.99 5.24 13.23
CA ASP A 25 15.96 6.31 13.51
C ASP A 25 15.35 7.71 13.33
N ILE A 26 14.53 7.90 12.29
CA ILE A 26 13.80 9.16 12.06
C ILE A 26 12.78 9.41 13.17
N VAL A 27 12.01 8.40 13.60
CA VAL A 27 11.04 8.54 14.70
C VAL A 27 11.75 8.92 16.01
N LEU A 28 12.86 8.26 16.31
CA LEU A 28 13.63 8.50 17.54
C LEU A 28 14.37 9.83 17.54
N SER A 29 14.54 10.47 16.38
CA SER A 29 15.18 11.78 16.26
C SER A 29 14.34 12.95 16.80
N ASP A 30 13.02 12.77 16.96
CA ASP A 30 12.11 13.78 17.53
C ASP A 30 11.20 13.17 18.59
N ALA A 31 11.42 13.57 19.85
CA ALA A 31 10.66 13.10 21.00
C ALA A 31 9.17 13.50 20.97
N ASN A 32 8.77 14.45 20.12
CA ASN A 32 7.36 14.84 19.96
C ASN A 32 6.61 13.91 18.99
N VAL A 33 7.30 13.02 18.26
CA VAL A 33 6.65 11.99 17.45
C VAL A 33 6.04 10.94 18.39
N ARG A 34 4.73 11.05 18.60
CA ARG A 34 3.98 10.18 19.52
C ARG A 34 2.95 9.31 18.84
N LEU A 35 2.77 9.48 17.53
CA LEU A 35 1.96 8.63 16.67
C LEU A 35 2.68 8.39 15.35
N VAL A 36 2.77 7.12 14.95
CA VAL A 36 3.36 6.72 13.67
C VAL A 36 2.29 6.01 12.84
N VAL A 37 2.12 6.46 11.60
CA VAL A 37 1.20 5.87 10.62
C VAL A 37 2.01 5.20 9.52
N LEU A 38 1.74 3.92 9.26
CA LEU A 38 2.47 3.13 8.27
C LEU A 38 1.56 2.74 7.10
N SER A 39 2.10 2.81 5.88
CA SER A 39 1.59 2.00 4.77
C SER A 39 2.10 0.56 4.88
N ALA A 40 1.52 -0.38 4.14
CA ALA A 40 2.12 -1.71 3.99
C ALA A 40 3.47 -1.63 3.23
N SER A 41 4.33 -2.63 3.43
CA SER A 41 5.63 -2.74 2.74
C SER A 41 5.49 -2.69 1.23
N ALA A 42 6.51 -2.14 0.56
CA ALA A 42 6.51 -1.90 -0.88
C ALA A 42 6.05 -3.15 -1.67
N GLY A 43 5.05 -2.96 -2.54
CA GLY A 43 4.48 -4.02 -3.36
C GLY A 43 3.33 -4.79 -2.71
N ILE A 44 3.28 -4.94 -1.38
CA ILE A 44 2.30 -5.81 -0.70
C ILE A 44 0.85 -5.44 -1.03
N THR A 45 0.50 -4.15 -0.98
CA THR A 45 -0.88 -3.73 -1.30
C THR A 45 -1.28 -4.11 -2.72
N ASN A 46 -0.37 -4.02 -3.70
CA ASN A 46 -0.69 -4.40 -5.08
C ASN A 46 -0.83 -5.92 -5.21
N LEU A 47 -0.06 -6.72 -4.46
CA LEU A 47 -0.27 -8.17 -4.39
C LEU A 47 -1.66 -8.49 -3.81
N LEU A 48 -2.06 -7.81 -2.74
CA LEU A 48 -3.37 -8.03 -2.11
C LEU A 48 -4.53 -7.60 -3.01
N VAL A 49 -4.39 -6.52 -3.77
CA VAL A 49 -5.38 -6.09 -4.77
C VAL A 49 -5.53 -7.16 -5.86
N ALA A 50 -4.42 -7.66 -6.41
CA ALA A 50 -4.46 -8.72 -7.42
C ALA A 50 -5.16 -9.99 -6.89
N LEU A 51 -4.87 -10.39 -5.65
CA LEU A 51 -5.54 -11.52 -5.01
C LEU A 51 -7.04 -11.29 -4.82
N ALA A 52 -7.45 -10.06 -4.49
CA ALA A 52 -8.85 -9.71 -4.26
C ALA A 52 -9.68 -9.67 -5.55
N GLU A 53 -9.05 -9.46 -6.71
CA GLU A 53 -9.71 -9.49 -8.03
C GLU A 53 -10.02 -10.91 -8.52
N GLY A 54 -9.49 -11.94 -7.85
CA GLY A 54 -9.63 -13.33 -8.23
C GLY A 54 -8.52 -13.77 -9.17
N LEU A 55 -7.58 -14.56 -8.64
CA LEU A 55 -6.51 -15.19 -9.42
C LEU A 55 -6.77 -16.69 -9.53
N GLU A 56 -6.54 -17.24 -10.73
CA GLU A 56 -6.60 -18.68 -10.91
C GLU A 56 -5.43 -19.38 -10.18
N PRO A 57 -5.62 -20.61 -9.68
CA PRO A 57 -4.55 -21.35 -9.00
C PRO A 57 -3.31 -21.50 -9.89
N GLY A 58 -2.18 -20.98 -9.41
CA GLY A 58 -0.90 -21.05 -10.13
C GLY A 58 -0.66 -19.91 -11.13
N GLU A 59 -1.60 -18.96 -11.26
CA GLU A 59 -1.35 -17.77 -12.05
C GLU A 59 -0.30 -16.88 -11.36
N PRO A 60 0.82 -16.54 -12.03
CA PRO A 60 1.83 -15.69 -11.44
C PRO A 60 1.27 -14.28 -11.27
N ILE A 61 1.42 -13.71 -10.07
CA ILE A 61 1.10 -12.30 -9.81
C ILE A 61 2.01 -11.46 -10.70
N ARG A 62 1.49 -11.01 -11.83
CA ARG A 62 2.19 -10.08 -12.71
C ARG A 62 2.40 -8.81 -11.89
N LYS A 63 3.67 -8.39 -11.74
CA LYS A 63 4.01 -7.04 -11.27
C LYS A 63 3.42 -6.07 -12.29
N THR A 64 2.15 -5.71 -12.14
CA THR A 64 1.44 -4.81 -13.02
C THR A 64 2.25 -3.52 -13.07
N ARG A 65 2.69 -3.13 -14.27
CA ARG A 65 2.81 -1.70 -14.59
C ARG A 65 1.52 -1.08 -14.10
N ARG A 66 1.62 0.03 -13.35
CA ARG A 66 0.52 0.77 -12.69
C ARG A 66 -0.84 0.30 -13.19
N TYR A 67 -1.62 -0.34 -12.31
CA TYR A 67 -3.03 -0.59 -12.57
C TYR A 67 -3.61 0.63 -13.29
N PRO A 68 -4.15 0.50 -14.52
CA PRO A 68 -4.99 1.55 -15.04
C PRO A 68 -6.08 1.72 -13.98
N GLN A 69 -6.20 2.92 -13.44
CA GLN A 69 -7.21 3.25 -12.43
C GLN A 69 -8.54 2.73 -12.96
N HIS A 70 -9.05 1.62 -12.40
CA HIS A 70 -10.42 1.23 -12.68
C HIS A 70 -11.27 2.43 -12.24
N PRO A 71 -12.16 2.95 -13.10
CA PRO A 71 -13.00 4.06 -12.72
C PRO A 71 -13.76 3.65 -11.47
N VAL A 72 -13.62 4.46 -10.41
CA VAL A 72 -14.33 4.25 -9.15
C VAL A 72 -15.80 4.09 -9.49
N CYS A 73 -16.36 2.89 -9.24
CA CYS A 73 -17.76 2.61 -9.51
C CYS A 73 -18.64 3.51 -8.65
N HIS A 74 -19.03 4.66 -9.18
CA HIS A 74 -20.13 5.44 -8.67
C HIS A 74 -21.42 4.83 -9.25
N SER A 75 -22.29 4.36 -8.36
CA SER A 75 -23.63 3.77 -8.60
C SER A 75 -23.66 2.29 -8.98
N GLY A 76 -24.45 1.54 -8.19
CA GLY A 76 -24.50 0.08 -8.18
C GLY A 76 -25.22 -0.53 -9.37
N THR A 77 -24.51 -0.74 -10.47
CA THR A 77 -24.94 -1.67 -11.52
C THR A 77 -23.75 -2.51 -11.93
N SER A 78 -23.86 -3.83 -11.76
CA SER A 78 -22.80 -4.78 -12.10
C SER A 78 -22.58 -4.79 -13.61
N ALA A 79 -21.45 -4.24 -14.07
CA ALA A 79 -20.97 -4.47 -15.41
C ALA A 79 -19.99 -5.66 -15.38
N LEU A 80 -20.39 -6.79 -15.97
CA LEU A 80 -19.47 -7.88 -16.31
C LEU A 80 -18.38 -7.33 -17.24
N PRO A 81 -17.11 -7.76 -17.10
CA PRO A 81 -16.06 -7.27 -17.97
C PRO A 81 -16.25 -7.86 -19.37
N GLU A 82 -16.58 -7.01 -20.33
CA GLU A 82 -16.35 -7.32 -21.74
C GLU A 82 -14.84 -7.54 -21.91
N ARG A 83 -14.47 -8.69 -22.47
CA ARG A 83 -13.08 -9.04 -22.75
C ARG A 83 -12.46 -7.94 -23.60
N TYR A 84 -11.41 -7.29 -23.10
CA TYR A 84 -10.53 -6.49 -23.95
C TYR A 84 -9.61 -7.43 -24.77
N PRO A 85 -9.29 -7.07 -26.03
CA PRO A 85 -8.45 -7.88 -26.92
C PRO A 85 -6.99 -8.00 -26.46
#